data_AF-A0A8S3SMX8-F1
#
_entry.id   AF-A0A8S3SMX8-F1
#
_cell.length_a   1.000
_cell.length_b   1.000
_cell.length_c   1.000
_cell.angle_alpha   90.00
_cell.angle_beta   90.00
_cell.angle_gamma   90.00
#
_symmetry.space_group_name_H-M   'P 1'
#
loop_
_entity.id
_entity.type
_entity.pdbx_description
1 polymer ?
#
loop_
_entity_poly.entity_id
_entity_poly.type
_entity_poly.pdbx_seq_one_letter_code
_entity_poly.pdbx_strand_id
1 'polypeptide(L)'
;MKEITKILQIKSYFSDKQILERRSKDDKLDSRGRDLLDLCISNQIRILNGRVLGDTFGGLTCYTPNGASTVDYVLVSESILNQILYMRICNFIPTLSDCHCLLEWSLSAKYCLKTDCDSVNTHKMSPGFIWSDDSPALFQDALFTAEIQQRLEKFLKLEPINSQNAIDSASLELTDIIKTAANISLKRRKAQTGKGVKHQKWFDCNLAYLRKNLFSYGKIYSRFPRDPAVKGHFYKLQRLYTKARKHKYREYKQSLLKQIETLHEENPKQYWQLIDELQGKEKDDKSALVAPFDWLNHFKNLTEPKDEFKERLQFLEEKLNILEKRKCFNELDSRISETEISTALSSLKINKAAGLDNISNTNAYCYKCRHHGHFARMCSFHAKSCENPKPKKKSKSKIQRDHERMRKLIEKKQMSQFPFQELGDKELSVFTCSKQDESAKQHINKLKVSNRNFIKEIAVLKCENSKLDTVVKENVMLRNC
;
A
#
# COMPACT_ATOMS: atom_id res chain seq x y z
N MET A 1 35.69 60.39 -17.79
CA MET A 1 34.49 59.83 -17.16
C MET A 1 34.36 58.40 -17.64
N LYS A 2 34.88 57.34 -17.00
CA LYS A 2 34.90 57.00 -15.55
C LYS A 2 33.54 57.30 -14.92
N GLU A 3 32.87 56.26 -14.43
CA GLU A 3 31.41 56.13 -14.21
C GLU A 3 30.69 55.76 -15.51
N ILE A 4 30.51 54.48 -15.86
CA ILE A 4 29.58 53.54 -15.22
C ILE A 4 30.28 52.18 -15.03
N THR A 5 31.17 52.14 -14.03
CA THR A 5 31.58 50.88 -13.38
C THR A 5 31.07 51.01 -11.95
N LYS A 6 29.78 50.73 -11.76
CA LYS A 6 29.14 50.54 -10.45
C LYS A 6 28.90 49.04 -10.35
N ILE A 7 29.89 48.25 -9.95
CA ILE A 7 30.18 47.93 -8.55
C ILE A 7 28.89 47.53 -7.84
N LEU A 8 28.42 46.31 -8.12
CA LEU A 8 28.38 45.32 -7.05
C LEU A 8 29.64 44.49 -7.19
N GLN A 9 30.66 44.91 -6.45
CA GLN A 9 31.76 44.05 -6.07
C GLN A 9 31.16 42.77 -5.48
N ILE A 10 31.17 41.66 -6.22
CA ILE A 10 31.22 40.32 -5.63
C ILE A 10 32.63 40.20 -5.04
N LYS A 11 32.87 40.95 -3.95
CA LYS A 11 34.06 40.85 -3.13
C LYS A 11 33.94 39.53 -2.39
N SER A 12 34.84 38.61 -2.71
CA SER A 12 34.99 37.24 -2.21
C SER A 12 34.09 36.16 -2.86
N TYR A 13 34.25 35.94 -4.17
CA TYR A 13 34.13 34.56 -4.65
C TYR A 13 35.36 33.81 -4.13
N PHE A 14 35.20 33.07 -3.02
CA PHE A 14 36.21 32.13 -2.60
C PHE A 14 36.29 31.04 -3.67
N SER A 15 37.49 30.79 -4.21
CA SER A 15 37.66 29.67 -5.14
C SER A 15 37.25 28.40 -4.43
N ASP A 16 36.34 27.66 -5.06
CA ASP A 16 35.86 26.40 -4.54
C ASP A 16 37.01 25.44 -4.24
N LYS A 17 36.73 24.44 -3.39
CA LYS A 17 37.53 23.21 -3.35
C LYS A 17 37.69 22.66 -4.79
N GLN A 18 38.74 21.88 -5.09
CA GLN A 18 38.90 21.28 -6.42
C GLN A 18 37.65 20.48 -6.82
N ILE A 19 36.80 21.06 -7.68
CA ILE A 19 35.58 20.45 -8.20
C ILE A 19 35.85 20.01 -9.63
N LEU A 20 35.31 18.85 -10.00
CA LEU A 20 35.37 18.34 -11.37
C LEU A 20 34.69 19.31 -12.34
N GLU A 21 35.34 19.51 -13.48
CA GLU A 21 34.78 20.28 -14.60
C GLU A 21 33.45 19.66 -15.06
N ARG A 22 32.45 20.52 -15.29
CA ARG A 22 31.14 20.07 -15.79
C ARG A 22 31.25 19.66 -17.25
N ARG A 23 30.91 18.41 -17.54
CA ARG A 23 30.66 17.97 -18.92
C ARG A 23 29.18 18.02 -19.26
N SER A 24 28.84 18.26 -20.52
CA SER A 24 27.46 18.16 -21.00
C SER A 24 27.43 17.68 -22.45
N LYS A 25 26.46 16.81 -22.76
CA LYS A 25 26.14 16.41 -24.13
C LYS A 25 25.26 17.42 -24.86
N ASP A 26 24.70 18.38 -24.12
CA ASP A 26 23.99 19.53 -24.67
C ASP A 26 25.00 20.66 -24.90
N ASP A 27 25.17 21.03 -26.16
CA ASP A 27 26.16 22.00 -26.63
C ASP A 27 25.59 23.42 -26.74
N LYS A 28 24.30 23.61 -26.45
CA LYS A 28 23.61 24.90 -26.60
C LYS A 28 23.29 25.53 -25.24
N LEU A 29 23.57 26.82 -25.12
CA LEU A 29 23.22 27.64 -23.96
C LEU A 29 22.25 28.76 -24.39
N ASP A 30 21.01 28.69 -23.90
CA ASP A 30 20.00 29.74 -24.12
C ASP A 30 20.10 30.88 -23.07
N SER A 31 19.25 31.89 -23.18
CA SER A 31 19.21 33.01 -22.22
C SER A 31 18.90 32.54 -20.80
N ARG A 32 17.94 31.63 -20.64
CA ARG A 32 17.55 31.08 -19.33
C ARG A 32 18.67 30.26 -18.70
N GLY A 33 19.45 29.55 -19.51
CA GLY A 33 20.64 28.86 -19.08
C GLY A 33 21.69 29.82 -18.52
N ARG A 34 21.86 31.02 -19.11
CA ARG A 34 22.72 32.07 -18.55
C ARG A 34 22.19 32.56 -17.21
N ASP A 35 20.89 32.85 -17.11
CA ASP A 35 20.27 33.28 -15.86
C ASP A 35 20.42 32.23 -14.74
N LEU A 36 20.30 30.94 -15.07
CA LEU A 36 20.53 29.84 -14.14
C LEU A 36 21.99 29.77 -13.67
N LEU A 37 22.95 30.02 -14.56
CA LEU A 37 24.36 30.07 -14.20
C LEU A 37 24.65 31.25 -13.28
N ASP A 38 24.09 32.43 -13.57
CA ASP A 38 24.24 33.62 -12.72
C ASP A 38 23.64 33.40 -11.33
N LEU A 39 22.48 32.74 -11.24
CA LEU A 39 21.88 32.30 -9.99
C LEU A 39 22.82 31.35 -9.23
N CYS A 40 23.39 30.36 -9.91
CA CYS A 40 24.30 29.39 -9.29
C CYS A 40 25.58 30.04 -8.76
N ILE A 41 26.18 30.94 -9.55
CA ILE A 41 27.39 31.68 -9.19
C ILE A 41 27.12 32.59 -7.98
N SER A 42 26.02 33.35 -8.02
CA SER A 42 25.67 34.32 -6.98
C SER A 42 25.38 33.67 -5.62
N ASN A 43 24.92 32.41 -5.61
CA ASN A 43 24.50 31.70 -4.40
C ASN A 43 25.45 30.57 -3.98
N GLN A 44 26.63 30.42 -4.60
CA GLN A 44 27.55 29.30 -4.35
C GLN A 44 26.87 27.91 -4.49
N ILE A 45 25.99 27.81 -5.48
CA ILE A 45 25.28 26.58 -5.85
C ILE A 45 25.98 25.94 -7.05
N ARG A 46 26.05 24.62 -7.08
CA ARG A 46 26.68 23.84 -8.14
C ARG A 46 25.66 22.92 -8.80
N ILE A 47 25.73 22.88 -10.14
CA ILE A 47 24.99 21.93 -10.96
C ILE A 47 25.72 20.59 -10.90
N LEU A 48 25.05 19.54 -10.39
CA LEU A 48 25.63 18.20 -10.29
C LEU A 48 25.71 17.47 -11.63
N ASN A 49 24.76 17.70 -12.54
CA ASN A 49 24.74 17.08 -13.86
C ASN A 49 26.08 17.32 -14.57
N GLY A 50 26.75 16.25 -14.99
CA GLY A 50 28.06 16.36 -15.63
C GLY A 50 29.27 16.48 -14.69
N ARG A 51 29.09 16.45 -13.36
CA ARG A 51 30.18 16.70 -12.39
C ARG A 51 30.45 15.57 -11.40
N VAL A 52 29.55 14.59 -11.29
CA VAL A 52 29.64 13.54 -10.25
C VAL A 52 29.62 12.14 -10.83
N LEU A 53 30.04 11.18 -10.01
CA LEU A 53 29.98 9.76 -10.33
C LEU A 53 28.56 9.37 -10.74
N GLY A 54 28.42 8.69 -11.87
CA GLY A 54 27.12 8.27 -12.44
C GLY A 54 26.62 9.16 -13.59
N ASP A 55 27.14 10.38 -13.74
CA ASP A 55 26.80 11.29 -14.85
C ASP A 55 28.02 12.13 -15.30
N THR A 56 29.22 11.55 -15.28
CA THR A 56 30.46 12.26 -15.64
C THR A 56 30.52 12.78 -17.08
N PHE A 57 29.64 12.30 -17.97
CA PHE A 57 29.55 12.76 -19.35
C PHE A 57 28.43 13.78 -19.58
N GLY A 58 27.63 14.11 -18.55
CA GLY A 58 26.52 15.05 -18.62
C GLY A 58 25.44 14.65 -19.62
N GLY A 59 24.73 13.57 -19.31
CA GLY A 59 23.66 13.05 -20.16
C GLY A 59 22.51 14.05 -20.37
N LEU A 60 21.71 13.76 -21.40
CA LEU A 60 20.50 14.53 -21.71
C LEU A 60 19.38 14.08 -20.76
N THR A 61 18.55 15.01 -20.29
CA THR A 61 17.46 14.70 -19.35
C THR A 61 16.10 14.72 -20.01
N CYS A 62 15.97 15.33 -21.18
CA CYS A 62 14.71 15.44 -21.90
C CYS A 62 14.86 15.02 -23.37
N TYR A 63 13.88 14.27 -23.86
CA TYR A 63 13.77 13.75 -25.22
C TYR A 63 12.40 14.10 -25.81
N THR A 64 12.37 15.05 -26.73
CA THR A 64 11.15 15.51 -27.42
C THR A 64 11.16 15.10 -28.90
N PRO A 65 10.00 15.18 -29.57
CA PRO A 65 9.94 15.01 -31.02
C PRO A 65 10.81 16.02 -31.79
N ASN A 66 11.16 17.16 -31.18
CA ASN A 66 11.95 18.21 -31.84
C ASN A 66 13.45 18.13 -31.53
N GLY A 67 13.86 17.33 -30.54
CA GLY A 67 15.25 17.24 -30.13
C GLY A 67 15.41 16.72 -28.71
N ALA A 68 16.64 16.69 -28.23
CA ALA A 68 16.97 16.24 -26.89
C ALA A 68 17.90 17.26 -26.23
N SER A 69 17.67 17.54 -24.95
CA SER A 69 18.32 18.62 -24.21
C SER A 69 18.47 18.27 -22.73
N THR A 70 19.35 18.98 -22.03
CA THR A 70 19.46 18.95 -20.57
C THR A 70 18.63 20.09 -20.00
N VAL A 71 17.49 19.77 -19.39
CA VAL A 71 16.56 20.78 -18.84
C VAL A 71 16.23 20.54 -17.37
N ASP A 72 16.58 19.37 -16.85
CA ASP A 72 16.36 18.98 -15.46
C ASP A 72 17.71 18.93 -14.73
N TYR A 73 17.84 19.71 -13.66
CA TYR A 73 19.11 19.90 -12.97
C TYR A 73 19.00 19.52 -11.50
N VAL A 74 20.04 18.88 -10.97
CA VAL A 74 20.22 18.77 -9.51
C VAL A 74 21.20 19.86 -9.07
N LEU A 75 20.70 20.78 -8.26
CA LEU A 75 21.45 21.92 -7.73
C LEU A 75 21.76 21.68 -6.25
N VAL A 76 23.02 21.85 -5.87
CA VAL A 76 23.45 21.69 -4.48
C VAL A 76 24.33 22.84 -4.01
N SER A 77 24.28 23.18 -2.73
CA SER A 77 25.29 24.06 -2.14
C SER A 77 26.66 23.40 -2.19
N GLU A 78 27.70 24.19 -2.38
CA GLU A 78 29.09 23.73 -2.30
C GLU A 78 29.38 22.96 -0.99
N SER A 79 28.79 23.40 0.12
CA SER A 79 28.97 22.83 1.46
C SER A 79 28.61 21.34 1.58
N ILE A 80 27.66 20.86 0.78
CA ILE A 80 27.17 19.47 0.83
C ILE A 80 27.71 18.62 -0.32
N LEU A 81 28.54 19.18 -1.20
CA LEU A 81 29.05 18.47 -2.38
C LEU A 81 29.81 17.20 -1.98
N ASN A 82 30.61 17.26 -0.91
CA ASN A 82 31.37 16.12 -0.37
C ASN A 82 30.50 15.01 0.23
N GLN A 83 29.20 15.28 0.45
CA GLN A 83 28.24 14.29 0.96
C GLN A 83 27.52 13.58 -0.19
N ILE A 84 27.61 14.09 -1.42
CA ILE A 84 26.98 13.46 -2.58
C ILE A 84 27.77 12.22 -2.98
N LEU A 85 27.11 11.07 -2.98
CA LEU A 85 27.71 9.78 -3.31
C LEU A 85 27.71 9.54 -4.82
N TYR A 86 26.57 9.79 -5.47
CA TYR A 86 26.42 9.67 -6.92
C TYR A 86 25.20 10.45 -7.41
N MET A 87 25.19 10.75 -8.71
CA MET A 87 23.99 11.15 -9.45
C MET A 87 24.05 10.50 -10.83
N ARG A 88 22.92 9.98 -11.29
CA ARG A 88 22.77 9.37 -12.61
C ARG A 88 21.47 9.77 -13.25
N ILE A 89 21.52 9.93 -14.56
CA ILE A 89 20.32 10.08 -15.38
C ILE A 89 19.86 8.67 -15.76
N CYS A 90 18.66 8.31 -15.33
CA CYS A 90 18.08 7.03 -15.71
C CYS A 90 17.73 7.03 -17.21
N ASN A 91 17.73 5.84 -17.83
CA ASN A 91 17.23 5.70 -19.19
C ASN A 91 15.80 6.26 -19.28
N PHE A 92 15.46 6.83 -20.43
CA PHE A 92 14.12 7.35 -20.65
C PHE A 92 13.05 6.26 -20.49
N ILE A 93 12.08 6.51 -19.62
CA ILE A 93 10.96 5.61 -19.35
C ILE A 93 9.66 6.24 -19.87
N PRO A 94 9.21 5.85 -21.07
CA PRO A 94 8.09 6.51 -21.75
C PRO A 94 6.71 6.19 -21.17
N THR A 95 6.64 5.35 -20.14
CA THR A 95 5.41 5.12 -19.38
C THR A 95 5.34 5.92 -18.08
N LEU A 96 6.44 6.58 -17.69
CA LEU A 96 6.51 7.40 -16.48
C LEU A 96 6.56 8.89 -16.82
N SER A 97 7.13 9.25 -17.97
CA SER A 97 7.12 10.62 -18.48
C SER A 97 6.95 10.61 -20.01
N ASP A 98 6.44 11.73 -20.51
CA ASP A 98 6.27 12.06 -21.93
C ASP A 98 7.60 12.37 -22.62
N CYS A 99 8.50 13.06 -21.94
CA CYS A 99 9.78 13.49 -22.49
C CYS A 99 10.93 13.54 -21.48
N HIS A 100 10.69 13.52 -20.17
CA HIS A 100 11.74 13.66 -19.16
C HIS A 100 12.28 12.30 -18.67
N CYS A 101 13.54 12.33 -18.22
CA CYS A 101 14.21 11.22 -17.56
C CYS A 101 14.20 11.39 -16.05
N LEU A 102 14.17 10.27 -15.33
CA LEU A 102 14.33 10.29 -13.89
C LEU A 102 15.79 10.61 -13.54
N LEU A 103 15.97 11.61 -12.68
CA LEU A 103 17.25 11.90 -12.04
C LEU A 103 17.31 11.13 -10.72
N GLU A 104 18.30 10.28 -10.57
CA GLU A 104 18.55 9.56 -9.33
C GLU A 104 19.86 10.05 -8.73
N TRP A 105 19.86 10.38 -7.45
CA TRP A 105 21.05 10.83 -6.75
C TRP A 105 20.99 10.38 -5.30
N SER A 106 22.16 10.32 -4.67
CA SER A 106 22.29 9.85 -3.29
C SER A 106 23.23 10.77 -2.51
N LEU A 107 22.87 11.01 -1.26
CA LEU A 107 23.61 11.83 -0.31
C LEU A 107 23.83 11.04 0.98
N SER A 108 25.00 11.21 1.59
CA SER A 108 25.32 10.68 2.91
C SER A 108 25.05 11.76 3.95
N ALA A 109 24.03 11.54 4.78
CA ALA A 109 23.70 12.43 5.88
C ALA A 109 23.63 11.65 7.18
N LYS A 110 24.20 12.25 8.23
CA LYS A 110 24.05 11.78 9.61
C LYS A 110 22.79 12.42 10.17
N TYR A 111 21.68 11.67 10.18
CA TYR A 111 20.45 12.13 10.83
C TYR A 111 20.47 11.72 12.30
N CYS A 112 20.28 12.67 13.19
CA CYS A 112 19.78 12.37 14.53
C CYS A 112 18.26 12.24 14.42
N LEU A 113 17.77 11.01 14.35
CA LEU A 113 16.34 10.78 14.58
C LEU A 113 16.08 11.13 16.05
N LYS A 114 15.59 12.34 16.32
CA LYS A 114 14.78 12.53 17.51
C LYS A 114 13.60 11.60 17.33
N THR A 115 13.52 10.56 18.16
CA THR A 115 12.34 9.71 18.25
C THR A 115 11.22 10.55 18.84
N ASP A 116 10.63 11.43 18.04
CA ASP A 116 9.34 12.03 18.32
C ASP A 116 8.28 10.97 18.04
N CYS A 117 8.21 9.98 18.92
CA CYS A 117 6.99 9.23 19.17
C CYS A 117 7.15 8.49 20.50
N ASP A 118 6.35 8.89 21.47
CA ASP A 118 5.77 7.95 22.43
C ASP A 118 4.93 6.95 21.62
N SER A 119 5.59 6.06 20.88
CA SER A 119 4.92 4.96 20.20
C SER A 119 4.34 4.12 21.32
N VAL A 120 3.04 4.29 21.59
CA VAL A 120 2.29 3.41 22.46
C VAL A 120 2.53 2.02 21.91
N ASN A 121 3.32 1.22 22.64
CA ASN A 121 3.61 -0.16 22.31
C ASN A 121 2.30 -0.94 22.49
N THR A 122 1.40 -0.83 21.52
CA THR A 122 0.27 -1.75 21.44
C THR A 122 0.88 -3.13 21.26
N HIS A 123 0.70 -4.02 22.24
CA HIS A 123 1.18 -5.38 22.17
C HIS A 123 0.77 -5.98 20.82
N LYS A 124 1.74 -6.53 20.08
CA LYS A 124 1.45 -7.22 18.82
C LYS A 124 0.48 -8.35 19.15
N MET A 125 -0.76 -8.23 18.67
CA MET A 125 -1.76 -9.28 18.84
C MET A 125 -1.21 -10.57 18.26
N SER A 126 -1.15 -11.63 19.08
CA SER A 126 -0.64 -12.92 18.64
C SER A 126 -1.44 -13.41 17.43
N PRO A 127 -0.79 -14.02 16.42
CA PRO A 127 -1.50 -14.54 15.25
C PRO A 127 -2.59 -15.52 15.70
N GLY A 128 -3.84 -15.20 15.41
CA GLY A 128 -5.00 -16.01 15.81
C GLY A 128 -5.02 -17.39 15.17
N PHE A 129 -5.83 -18.28 15.73
CA PHE A 129 -6.05 -19.63 15.20
C PHE A 129 -7.04 -19.59 14.02
N ILE A 130 -6.90 -20.55 13.11
CA ILE A 130 -7.85 -20.81 12.03
C ILE A 130 -8.85 -21.85 12.55
N TRP A 131 -10.14 -21.51 12.50
CA TRP A 131 -11.23 -22.42 12.80
C TRP A 131 -11.87 -22.89 11.48
N SER A 132 -11.58 -24.12 11.07
CA SER A 132 -12.10 -24.80 9.89
C SER A 132 -13.15 -25.86 10.26
N ASP A 133 -13.77 -26.50 9.27
CA ASP A 133 -14.88 -27.45 9.49
C ASP A 133 -14.49 -28.68 10.34
N ASP A 134 -13.21 -29.07 10.31
CA ASP A 134 -12.59 -30.12 11.12
C ASP A 134 -12.15 -29.64 12.52
N SER A 135 -12.01 -28.33 12.73
CA SER A 135 -11.53 -27.75 13.99
C SER A 135 -12.37 -28.12 15.22
N PRO A 136 -13.72 -28.19 15.17
CA PRO A 136 -14.51 -28.60 16.33
C PRO A 136 -14.15 -29.99 16.86
N ALA A 137 -14.04 -30.98 15.97
CA ALA A 137 -13.71 -32.35 16.36
C ALA A 137 -12.28 -32.43 16.91
N LEU A 138 -11.32 -31.84 16.22
CA LEU A 138 -9.92 -31.82 16.66
C LEU A 138 -9.72 -31.10 17.99
N PHE A 139 -10.45 -30.00 18.21
CA PHE A 139 -10.39 -29.24 19.46
C PHE A 139 -11.03 -30.02 20.60
N GLN A 140 -12.14 -30.71 20.33
CA GLN A 140 -12.78 -31.60 21.30
C GLN A 140 -11.84 -32.74 21.70
N ASP A 141 -11.19 -33.39 20.74
CA ASP A 141 -10.20 -34.45 21.02
C ASP A 141 -9.02 -33.91 21.86
N ALA A 142 -8.55 -32.69 21.56
CA ALA A 142 -7.51 -32.04 22.35
C ALA A 142 -7.96 -31.76 23.79
N LEU A 143 -9.21 -31.33 24.01
CA LEU A 143 -9.76 -31.13 25.35
C LEU A 143 -9.79 -32.44 26.16
N PHE A 144 -9.99 -33.59 25.53
CA PHE A 144 -9.96 -34.91 26.18
C PHE A 144 -8.55 -35.49 26.35
N THR A 145 -7.51 -34.77 25.96
CA THR A 145 -6.13 -35.21 26.21
C THR A 145 -5.85 -35.20 27.72
N ALA A 146 -5.13 -36.21 28.20
CA ALA A 146 -4.85 -36.42 29.63
C ALA A 146 -4.25 -35.18 30.32
N GLU A 147 -3.36 -34.47 29.63
CA GLU A 147 -2.76 -33.21 30.12
C GLU A 147 -3.82 -32.13 30.39
N ILE A 148 -4.76 -31.92 29.45
CA ILE A 148 -5.78 -30.89 29.57
C ILE A 148 -6.82 -31.27 30.61
N GLN A 149 -7.23 -32.53 30.66
CA GLN A 149 -8.16 -33.03 31.69
C GLN A 149 -7.58 -32.88 33.09
N GLN A 150 -6.29 -33.18 33.30
CA GLN A 150 -5.63 -32.97 34.59
C GLN A 150 -5.62 -31.49 34.99
N ARG A 151 -5.38 -30.58 34.04
CA ARG A 151 -5.43 -29.13 34.30
C ARG A 151 -6.84 -28.64 34.60
N LEU A 152 -7.86 -29.16 33.92
CA LEU A 152 -9.26 -28.85 34.19
C LEU A 152 -9.70 -29.36 35.57
N GLU A 153 -9.33 -30.58 35.95
CA GLU A 153 -9.61 -31.11 37.29
C GLU A 153 -8.93 -30.28 38.39
N LYS A 154 -7.68 -29.86 38.17
CA LYS A 154 -6.98 -28.97 39.08
C LYS A 154 -7.69 -27.61 39.19
N PHE A 155 -8.17 -27.08 38.07
CA PHE A 155 -8.91 -25.83 38.02
C PHE A 155 -10.26 -25.92 38.76
N LEU A 156 -10.97 -27.04 38.63
CA LEU A 156 -12.26 -27.27 39.30
C LEU A 156 -12.13 -27.48 40.82
N LYS A 157 -10.94 -27.90 41.29
CA LYS A 157 -10.63 -28.08 42.72
C LYS A 157 -10.11 -26.79 43.39
N LEU A 158 -10.12 -25.64 42.70
CA LEU A 158 -9.74 -24.37 43.30
C LEU A 158 -10.77 -23.98 44.38
N GLU A 159 -10.26 -23.68 45.57
CA GLU A 159 -11.00 -23.11 46.72
C GLU A 159 -11.76 -21.82 46.32
N PRO A 160 -12.82 -21.44 47.08
CA PRO A 160 -13.70 -20.35 46.69
C PRO A 160 -12.92 -19.04 46.50
N ILE A 161 -13.12 -18.47 45.32
CA ILE A 161 -12.46 -17.24 44.87
C ILE A 161 -13.04 -16.06 45.67
N ASN A 162 -12.23 -15.49 46.55
CA ASN A 162 -12.64 -14.46 47.51
C ASN A 162 -11.89 -13.12 47.34
N SER A 163 -11.10 -12.95 46.28
CA SER A 163 -10.40 -11.70 45.96
C SER A 163 -10.25 -11.46 44.46
N GLN A 164 -10.07 -10.20 44.07
CA GLN A 164 -9.86 -9.82 42.66
C GLN A 164 -8.63 -10.51 42.05
N ASN A 165 -7.52 -10.59 42.80
CA ASN A 165 -6.31 -11.28 42.32
C ASN A 165 -6.56 -12.76 42.05
N ALA A 166 -7.37 -13.42 42.89
CA ALA A 166 -7.73 -14.82 42.68
C ALA A 166 -8.62 -15.01 41.44
N ILE A 167 -9.51 -14.05 41.14
CA ILE A 167 -10.30 -14.03 39.90
C ILE A 167 -9.38 -13.91 38.68
N ASP A 168 -8.43 -12.97 38.72
CA ASP A 168 -7.52 -12.71 37.62
C ASP A 168 -6.61 -13.92 37.35
N SER A 169 -6.06 -14.53 38.40
CA SER A 169 -5.28 -15.77 38.30
C SER A 169 -6.12 -16.94 37.73
N ALA A 170 -7.36 -17.11 38.18
CA ALA A 170 -8.24 -18.15 37.62
C ALA A 170 -8.58 -17.88 36.14
N SER A 171 -8.80 -16.62 35.77
CA SER A 171 -9.04 -16.24 34.38
C SER A 171 -7.83 -16.51 33.49
N LEU A 172 -6.62 -16.24 33.99
CA LEU A 172 -5.37 -16.53 33.28
C LEU A 172 -5.17 -18.05 33.07
N GLU A 173 -5.39 -18.84 34.11
CA GLU A 173 -5.29 -20.31 34.03
C GLU A 173 -6.29 -20.90 33.04
N LEU A 174 -7.56 -20.51 33.10
CA LEU A 174 -8.57 -20.97 32.15
C LEU A 174 -8.21 -20.57 30.71
N THR A 175 -7.74 -19.33 30.53
CA THR A 175 -7.29 -18.84 29.22
C THR A 175 -6.11 -19.67 28.70
N ASP A 176 -5.19 -20.07 29.57
CA ASP A 176 -4.03 -20.87 29.19
C ASP A 176 -4.41 -22.31 28.84
N ILE A 177 -5.35 -22.92 29.57
CA ILE A 177 -5.92 -24.24 29.25
C ILE A 177 -6.53 -24.23 27.84
N ILE A 178 -7.36 -23.23 27.54
CA ILE A 178 -8.01 -23.08 26.23
C ILE A 178 -6.96 -22.84 25.12
N LYS A 179 -5.95 -21.99 25.38
CA LYS A 179 -4.86 -21.74 24.42
C LYS A 179 -4.02 -22.98 24.17
N THR A 180 -3.79 -23.80 25.18
CA THR A 180 -3.05 -25.06 25.08
C THR A 180 -3.82 -26.05 24.19
N ALA A 181 -5.12 -26.22 24.43
CA ALA A 181 -5.99 -27.02 23.56
C ALA A 181 -5.95 -26.53 22.11
N ALA A 182 -6.01 -25.21 21.91
CA ALA A 182 -5.95 -24.60 20.59
C ALA A 182 -4.60 -24.81 19.89
N ASN A 183 -3.50 -24.79 20.64
CA ASN A 183 -2.17 -25.04 20.09
C ASN A 183 -1.96 -26.48 19.62
N ILE A 184 -2.59 -27.44 20.29
CA ILE A 184 -2.52 -28.86 19.94
C ILE A 184 -3.33 -29.14 18.67
N SER A 185 -4.53 -28.55 18.57
CA SER A 185 -5.52 -28.93 17.56
C SER A 185 -5.63 -28.00 16.36
N LEU A 186 -5.31 -26.71 16.50
CA LEU A 186 -5.65 -25.69 15.50
C LEU A 186 -4.43 -25.15 14.75
N LYS A 187 -4.63 -24.89 13.46
CA LYS A 187 -3.63 -24.24 12.62
C LYS A 187 -3.52 -22.76 12.97
N ARG A 188 -2.30 -22.28 13.22
CA ARG A 188 -2.03 -20.84 13.40
C ARG A 188 -2.15 -20.11 12.06
N ARG A 189 -2.78 -18.93 12.08
CA ARG A 189 -2.81 -18.05 10.91
C ARG A 189 -1.38 -17.57 10.64
N LYS A 190 -0.84 -17.92 9.47
CA LYS A 190 0.41 -17.32 8.98
C LYS A 190 0.23 -15.80 8.89
N ALA A 191 1.24 -15.04 9.31
CA ALA A 191 1.26 -13.60 9.07
C ALA A 191 0.96 -13.36 7.60
N GLN A 192 -0.02 -12.49 7.30
CA GLN A 192 -0.29 -12.16 5.90
C GLN A 192 0.96 -11.48 5.36
N THR A 193 1.72 -12.20 4.54
CA THR A 193 2.66 -11.57 3.61
C THR A 193 1.82 -10.58 2.80
N GLY A 194 2.26 -9.32 2.75
CA GLY A 194 1.49 -8.24 2.14
C GLY A 194 0.86 -8.69 0.83
N LYS A 195 -0.46 -8.50 0.67
CA LYS A 195 -1.16 -8.90 -0.55
C LYS A 195 -0.36 -8.41 -1.75
N GLY A 196 0.03 -9.34 -2.62
CA GLY A 196 0.75 -9.00 -3.85
C GLY A 196 0.06 -7.85 -4.58
N VAL A 197 0.85 -6.96 -5.18
CA VAL A 197 0.37 -5.78 -5.90
C VAL A 197 -0.73 -6.23 -6.87
N LYS A 198 -1.98 -5.80 -6.63
CA LYS A 198 -3.09 -6.14 -7.50
C LYS A 198 -2.80 -5.56 -8.89
N HIS A 199 -2.61 -6.43 -9.88
CA HIS A 199 -2.49 -5.99 -11.26
C HIS A 199 -3.83 -5.41 -11.74
N GLN A 200 -3.73 -4.37 -12.57
CA GLN A 200 -4.90 -3.74 -13.20
C GLN A 200 -5.62 -4.77 -14.07
N LYS A 201 -6.91 -5.01 -13.84
CA LYS A 201 -7.70 -6.06 -14.53
C LYS A 201 -7.75 -5.91 -16.06
N TRP A 202 -7.60 -4.68 -16.56
CA TRP A 202 -7.62 -4.37 -18.00
C TRP A 202 -6.25 -4.49 -18.69
N PHE A 203 -5.17 -4.70 -17.93
CA PHE A 203 -3.81 -4.73 -18.45
C PHE A 203 -3.42 -6.17 -18.82
N ASP A 204 -3.58 -6.50 -20.10
CA ASP A 204 -3.34 -7.85 -20.63
C ASP A 204 -1.85 -8.14 -20.96
N CYS A 205 -1.58 -9.39 -21.34
CA CYS A 205 -0.23 -9.84 -21.72
C CYS A 205 0.31 -9.11 -22.97
N ASN A 206 -0.56 -8.71 -23.89
CA ASN A 206 -0.17 -7.96 -25.09
C ASN A 206 0.31 -6.55 -24.72
N LEU A 207 -0.40 -5.85 -23.84
CA LEU A 207 0.04 -4.57 -23.29
C LEU A 207 1.33 -4.70 -22.49
N ALA A 208 1.51 -5.80 -21.75
CA ALA A 208 2.77 -6.09 -21.06
C ALA A 208 3.93 -6.23 -22.06
N TYR A 209 3.72 -6.97 -23.16
CA TYR A 209 4.70 -7.14 -24.23
C TYR A 209 5.03 -5.80 -24.93
N LEU A 210 4.02 -5.05 -25.36
CA LEU A 210 4.20 -3.75 -26.00
C LEU A 210 4.93 -2.77 -25.08
N ARG A 211 4.59 -2.76 -23.78
CA ARG A 211 5.29 -1.98 -22.77
C ARG A 211 6.75 -2.41 -22.68
N LYS A 212 7.04 -3.71 -22.52
CA LYS A 212 8.42 -4.22 -22.43
C LYS A 212 9.25 -3.86 -23.66
N ASN A 213 8.65 -3.97 -24.85
CA ASN A 213 9.31 -3.60 -26.11
C ASN A 213 9.62 -2.10 -26.15
N LEU A 214 8.63 -1.26 -25.83
CA LEU A 214 8.80 0.20 -25.75
C LEU A 214 9.88 0.60 -24.74
N PHE A 215 9.91 -0.03 -23.55
CA PHE A 215 10.97 0.18 -22.55
C PHE A 215 12.36 -0.20 -23.08
N SER A 216 12.46 -1.36 -23.73
CA SER A 216 13.73 -1.83 -24.29
C SER A 216 14.25 -0.86 -25.36
N TYR A 217 13.34 -0.34 -26.18
CA TYR A 217 13.67 0.64 -27.21
C TYR A 217 13.97 2.04 -26.64
N GLY A 218 13.31 2.44 -25.55
CA GLY A 218 13.64 3.68 -24.82
C GLY A 218 15.10 3.72 -24.35
N LYS A 219 15.68 2.57 -23.97
CA LYS A 219 17.11 2.45 -23.66
C LYS A 219 17.99 2.66 -24.88
N ILE A 220 17.58 2.17 -26.05
CA ILE A 220 18.31 2.38 -27.31
C ILE A 220 18.23 3.86 -27.70
N TYR A 221 17.05 4.46 -27.61
CA TYR A 221 16.86 5.89 -27.89
C TYR A 221 17.68 6.79 -26.95
N SER A 222 17.78 6.43 -25.67
CA SER A 222 18.64 7.15 -24.71
C SER A 222 20.12 7.14 -25.12
N ARG A 223 20.58 6.07 -25.77
CA ARG A 223 21.97 5.92 -26.25
C ARG A 223 22.21 6.62 -27.58
N PHE A 224 21.24 6.57 -28.49
CA PHE A 224 21.32 7.12 -29.84
C PHE A 224 20.19 8.14 -30.10
N PRO A 225 20.12 9.23 -29.34
CA PRO A 225 18.97 10.15 -29.41
C PRO A 225 18.95 11.01 -30.68
N ARG A 226 20.11 11.18 -31.32
CA ARG A 226 20.28 11.95 -32.55
C ARG A 226 20.07 11.10 -33.82
N ASP A 227 19.91 9.79 -33.70
CA ASP A 227 19.65 8.90 -34.84
C ASP A 227 18.16 8.98 -35.26
N PRO A 228 17.86 9.47 -36.49
CA PRO A 228 16.48 9.61 -36.96
C PRO A 228 15.71 8.29 -37.06
N ALA A 229 16.38 7.18 -37.38
CA ALA A 229 15.74 5.86 -37.50
C ALA A 229 15.33 5.33 -36.12
N VAL A 230 16.22 5.45 -35.13
CA VAL A 230 15.92 5.08 -33.73
C VAL A 230 14.78 5.95 -33.20
N LYS A 231 14.85 7.27 -33.39
CA LYS A 231 13.80 8.20 -32.97
C LYS A 231 12.45 7.89 -33.62
N GLY A 232 12.43 7.70 -34.95
CA GLY A 232 11.21 7.40 -35.71
C GLY A 232 10.56 6.09 -35.26
N HIS A 233 11.37 5.05 -35.04
CA HIS A 233 10.88 3.76 -34.56
C HIS A 233 10.34 3.84 -33.12
N PHE A 234 11.04 4.58 -32.24
CA PHE A 234 10.60 4.80 -30.87
C PHE A 234 9.19 5.43 -30.81
N TYR A 235 8.97 6.55 -31.52
CA TYR A 235 7.67 7.22 -31.54
C TYR A 235 6.59 6.40 -32.25
N LYS A 236 6.96 5.52 -33.19
CA LYS A 236 6.03 4.53 -33.77
C LYS A 236 5.56 3.52 -32.71
N LEU A 237 6.48 2.96 -31.92
CA LEU A 237 6.14 2.03 -30.83
C LEU A 237 5.33 2.72 -29.73
N GLN A 238 5.68 3.96 -29.37
CA GLN A 238 4.98 4.72 -28.34
C GLN A 238 3.51 4.98 -28.74
N ARG A 239 3.25 5.37 -30.00
CA ARG A 239 1.90 5.55 -30.54
C ARG A 239 1.11 4.24 -30.53
N LEU A 240 1.73 3.13 -30.97
CA LEU A 240 1.13 1.80 -30.95
C LEU A 240 0.70 1.39 -29.54
N TYR A 241 1.61 1.49 -28.57
CA TYR A 241 1.34 1.18 -27.17
C TYR A 241 0.24 2.09 -26.61
N THR A 242 0.30 3.39 -26.86
CA THR A 242 -0.69 4.35 -26.34
C THR A 242 -2.08 4.08 -26.90
N LYS A 243 -2.19 3.78 -28.20
CA LYS A 243 -3.46 3.42 -28.85
C LYS A 243 -4.02 2.13 -28.27
N ALA A 244 -3.20 1.07 -28.16
CA ALA A 244 -3.61 -0.21 -27.58
C ALA A 244 -4.06 -0.06 -26.12
N ARG A 245 -3.31 0.70 -25.31
CA ARG A 245 -3.62 0.97 -23.90
C ARG A 245 -4.96 1.69 -23.75
N LYS A 246 -5.18 2.76 -24.53
CA LYS A 246 -6.44 3.51 -24.53
C LYS A 246 -7.62 2.62 -24.96
N HIS A 247 -7.43 1.79 -25.99
CA HIS A 247 -8.45 0.84 -26.45
C HIS A 247 -8.85 -0.16 -25.37
N LYS A 248 -7.87 -0.87 -24.78
CA LYS A 248 -8.11 -1.88 -23.75
C LYS A 248 -8.77 -1.32 -22.49
N TYR A 249 -8.38 -0.10 -22.09
CA TYR A 249 -9.06 0.59 -20.99
C TYR A 249 -10.52 0.92 -21.31
N ARG A 250 -10.82 1.42 -22.53
CA ARG A 250 -12.20 1.70 -22.96
C ARG A 250 -13.05 0.44 -23.03
N GLU A 251 -12.51 -0.63 -23.58
CA GLU A 251 -13.15 -1.95 -23.66
C GLU A 251 -13.51 -2.48 -22.27
N TYR A 252 -12.57 -2.40 -21.32
CA TYR A 252 -12.82 -2.77 -19.92
C TYR A 252 -13.85 -1.87 -19.24
N LYS A 253 -13.81 -0.55 -19.47
CA LYS A 253 -14.82 0.38 -18.94
C LYS A 253 -16.22 0.02 -19.45
N GLN A 254 -16.35 -0.26 -20.75
CA GLN A 254 -17.62 -0.64 -21.36
C GLN A 254 -18.12 -1.98 -20.80
N SER A 255 -17.25 -2.97 -20.63
CA SER A 255 -17.64 -4.25 -20.03
C SER A 255 -18.08 -4.10 -18.58
N LEU A 256 -17.44 -3.22 -17.81
CA LEU A 256 -17.83 -2.90 -16.44
C LEU A 256 -19.20 -2.23 -16.38
N LEU A 257 -19.47 -1.25 -17.26
CA LEU A 257 -20.78 -0.59 -17.34
C LEU A 257 -21.88 -1.60 -17.69
N LYS A 258 -21.63 -2.48 -18.66
CA LYS A 258 -22.56 -3.56 -19.02
C LYS A 258 -22.83 -4.49 -17.83
N GLN A 259 -21.80 -4.89 -17.08
CA GLN A 259 -21.97 -5.72 -15.88
C GLN A 259 -22.81 -5.03 -14.80
N ILE A 260 -22.62 -3.72 -14.58
CA ILE A 260 -23.41 -2.96 -13.61
C ILE A 260 -24.89 -2.93 -14.00
N GLU A 261 -25.18 -2.75 -15.30
CA GLU A 261 -26.53 -2.71 -15.84
C GLU A 261 -27.23 -4.07 -15.76
N THR A 262 -26.55 -5.17 -16.10
CA THR A 262 -27.16 -6.52 -16.10
C THR A 262 -27.25 -7.14 -14.70
N LEU A 263 -26.20 -7.04 -13.87
CA LEU A 263 -26.14 -7.70 -12.56
C LEU A 263 -27.15 -7.13 -11.56
N HIS A 264 -27.60 -5.89 -11.76
CA HIS A 264 -28.61 -5.27 -10.90
C HIS A 264 -29.91 -6.10 -10.86
N GLU A 265 -30.35 -6.63 -12.00
CA GLU A 265 -31.61 -7.37 -12.12
C GLU A 265 -31.41 -8.87 -11.93
N GLU A 266 -30.33 -9.43 -12.49
CA GLU A 266 -30.08 -10.87 -12.51
C GLU A 266 -29.47 -11.39 -11.19
N ASN A 267 -28.53 -10.64 -10.59
CA ASN A 267 -27.80 -11.10 -9.41
C ASN A 267 -27.35 -9.95 -8.49
N PRO A 268 -28.24 -9.47 -7.61
CA PRO A 268 -27.95 -8.36 -6.70
C PRO A 268 -26.72 -8.60 -5.80
N LYS A 269 -26.39 -9.85 -5.48
CA LYS A 269 -25.23 -10.18 -4.64
C LYS A 269 -23.92 -9.89 -5.38
N GLN A 270 -23.80 -10.33 -6.63
CA GLN A 270 -22.62 -10.06 -7.46
C GLN A 270 -22.50 -8.58 -7.82
N TYR A 271 -23.63 -7.89 -8.01
CA TYR A 271 -23.65 -6.43 -8.17
C TYR A 271 -22.95 -5.73 -6.99
N TRP A 272 -23.35 -6.01 -5.75
CA TRP A 272 -22.73 -5.37 -4.57
C TRP A 272 -21.26 -5.75 -4.39
N GLN A 273 -20.88 -6.99 -4.73
CA GLN A 273 -19.46 -7.39 -4.73
C GLN A 273 -18.64 -6.55 -5.73
N LEU A 274 -19.16 -6.33 -6.94
CA LEU A 274 -18.51 -5.51 -7.95
C LEU A 274 -18.37 -4.05 -7.48
N ILE A 275 -19.40 -3.48 -6.86
CA ILE A 275 -19.37 -2.12 -6.32
C ILE A 275 -18.35 -2.00 -5.17
N ASP A 276 -18.33 -2.95 -4.24
CA ASP A 276 -17.34 -3.03 -3.16
C ASP A 276 -15.89 -3.06 -3.70
N GLU A 277 -15.66 -3.77 -4.80
CA GLU A 277 -14.36 -3.82 -5.47
C GLU A 277 -13.99 -2.48 -6.12
N LEU A 278 -14.95 -1.79 -6.74
CA LEU A 278 -14.72 -0.53 -7.46
C LEU A 278 -14.53 0.68 -6.56
N GLN A 279 -15.28 0.72 -5.46
CA GLN A 279 -15.10 1.74 -4.41
C GLN A 279 -13.70 1.61 -3.80
N GLY A 280 -13.15 0.40 -3.83
CA GLY A 280 -11.96 0.06 -3.10
C GLY A 280 -12.35 0.07 -1.63
N LYS A 281 -12.39 -1.11 -1.00
CA LYS A 281 -12.29 -1.15 0.46
C LYS A 281 -10.92 -0.59 0.82
N GLU A 282 -10.80 0.74 0.89
CA GLU A 282 -10.16 1.31 2.07
C GLU A 282 -10.92 0.63 3.21
N LYS A 283 -10.32 -0.43 3.75
CA LYS A 283 -10.55 -0.68 5.16
C LYS A 283 -10.17 0.65 5.75
N ASP A 284 -11.15 1.42 6.17
CA ASP A 284 -10.93 2.52 7.07
C ASP A 284 -10.13 1.88 8.21
N ASP A 285 -8.80 1.96 8.15
CA ASP A 285 -7.88 1.84 9.28
C ASP A 285 -8.06 3.11 10.13
N LYS A 286 -9.32 3.52 10.31
CA LYS A 286 -9.77 4.59 11.18
C LYS A 286 -10.17 4.03 12.53
N SER A 287 -9.51 2.97 12.99
CA SER A 287 -9.05 3.07 14.37
C SER A 287 -7.88 4.05 14.31
N ALA A 288 -8.20 5.35 14.30
CA ALA A 288 -7.24 6.31 14.80
C ALA A 288 -6.74 5.73 16.13
N LEU A 289 -5.42 5.75 16.34
CA LEU A 289 -4.79 5.25 17.55
C LEU A 289 -5.25 6.13 18.73
N VAL A 290 -6.47 5.92 19.18
CA VAL A 290 -7.03 6.51 20.39
C VAL A 290 -6.34 5.78 21.53
N ALA A 291 -5.63 6.50 22.39
CA ALA A 291 -4.90 5.88 23.47
C ALA A 291 -5.89 5.12 24.39
N PRO A 292 -5.48 4.00 25.02
CA PRO A 292 -6.35 3.28 25.94
C PRO A 292 -6.96 4.16 27.04
N PHE A 293 -6.22 5.19 27.47
CA PHE A 293 -6.69 6.17 28.46
C PHE A 293 -7.80 7.07 27.91
N ASP A 294 -7.72 7.47 26.64
CA ASP A 294 -8.77 8.26 25.99
C ASP A 294 -10.06 7.44 25.83
N TRP A 295 -9.93 6.15 25.52
CA TRP A 295 -11.06 5.22 25.51
C TRP A 295 -11.70 5.08 26.88
N LEU A 296 -10.89 4.86 27.92
CA LEU A 296 -11.35 4.74 29.30
C LEU A 296 -12.11 6.00 29.71
N ASN A 297 -11.55 7.18 29.47
CA ASN A 297 -12.19 8.44 29.81
C ASN A 297 -13.47 8.68 29.02
N HIS A 298 -13.48 8.40 27.71
CA HIS A 298 -14.68 8.54 26.89
C HIS A 298 -15.83 7.72 27.44
N PHE A 299 -15.60 6.42 27.70
CA PHE A 299 -16.65 5.55 28.21
C PHE A 299 -17.03 5.87 29.66
N LYS A 300 -16.07 6.24 30.51
CA LYS A 300 -16.36 6.71 31.87
C LYS A 300 -17.30 7.92 31.86
N ASN A 301 -17.01 8.91 31.02
CA ASN A 301 -17.85 10.11 30.85
C ASN A 301 -19.20 9.78 30.21
N LEU A 302 -19.28 8.77 29.33
CA LEU A 302 -20.55 8.31 28.76
C LEU A 302 -21.44 7.62 29.79
N THR A 303 -20.83 6.92 30.76
CA THR A 303 -21.53 6.22 31.85
C THR A 303 -21.82 7.10 33.05
N GLU A 304 -21.17 8.26 33.17
CA GLU A 304 -21.50 9.22 34.22
C GLU A 304 -22.92 9.76 34.01
N PRO A 305 -23.79 9.63 35.01
CA PRO A 305 -25.11 10.21 34.92
C PRO A 305 -25.03 11.71 34.73
N LYS A 306 -25.69 12.22 33.69
CA LYS A 306 -25.89 13.67 33.56
C LYS A 306 -26.60 14.20 34.80
N ASP A 307 -26.25 15.41 35.22
CA ASP A 307 -26.78 16.02 36.44
C ASP A 307 -28.32 16.06 36.44
N GLU A 308 -28.94 16.26 35.28
CA GLU A 308 -30.40 16.23 35.08
C GLU A 308 -31.07 14.90 35.44
N PHE A 309 -30.32 13.80 35.55
CA PHE A 309 -30.84 12.46 35.89
C PHE A 309 -30.43 11.97 37.28
N LYS A 310 -29.62 12.72 38.03
CA LYS A 310 -29.13 12.29 39.36
C LYS A 310 -30.26 12.03 40.35
N GLU A 311 -31.25 12.93 40.43
CA GLU A 311 -32.40 12.77 41.31
C GLU A 311 -33.25 11.54 40.93
N ARG A 312 -33.46 11.33 39.62
CA ARG A 312 -34.20 10.16 39.12
C ARG A 312 -33.45 8.85 39.43
N LEU A 313 -32.13 8.85 39.32
CA LEU A 313 -31.32 7.68 39.64
C LEU A 313 -31.33 7.38 41.13
N GLN A 314 -31.21 8.38 42.00
CA GLN A 314 -31.37 8.20 43.44
C GLN A 314 -32.74 7.61 43.78
N PHE A 315 -33.82 8.14 43.20
CA PHE A 315 -35.16 7.58 43.36
C PHE A 315 -35.26 6.12 42.88
N LEU A 316 -34.67 5.79 41.72
CA LEU A 316 -34.67 4.44 41.18
C LEU A 316 -33.85 3.47 42.04
N GLU A 317 -32.74 3.93 42.59
CA GLU A 317 -31.84 3.15 43.44
C GLU A 317 -32.49 2.87 44.80
N GLU A 318 -33.20 3.85 45.35
CA GLU A 318 -33.99 3.69 46.57
C GLU A 318 -35.18 2.73 46.34
N LYS A 319 -35.85 2.84 45.18
CA LYS A 319 -36.88 1.89 44.77
C LYS A 319 -36.33 0.48 44.53
N LEU A 320 -35.14 0.36 43.94
CA LEU A 320 -34.44 -0.93 43.76
C LEU A 320 -34.10 -1.56 45.11
N ASN A 321 -33.56 -0.79 46.06
CA ASN A 321 -33.29 -1.26 47.42
C ASN A 321 -34.55 -1.77 48.14
N ILE A 322 -35.69 -1.12 47.92
CA ILE A 322 -36.99 -1.57 48.45
C ILE A 322 -37.44 -2.88 47.78
N LEU A 323 -37.22 -3.00 46.46
CA LEU A 323 -37.60 -4.18 45.69
C LEU A 323 -36.67 -5.38 45.94
N GLU A 324 -35.37 -5.17 46.16
CA GLU A 324 -34.41 -6.22 46.55
C GLU A 324 -34.77 -6.84 47.90
N LYS A 325 -35.34 -6.04 48.82
CA LYS A 325 -35.85 -6.54 50.11
C LYS A 325 -37.12 -7.38 49.96
N ARG A 326 -37.80 -7.35 48.81
CA ARG A 326 -38.93 -8.24 48.53
C ARG A 326 -38.39 -9.55 47.98
N LYS A 327 -38.77 -10.68 48.59
CA LYS A 327 -38.55 -12.00 48.00
C LYS A 327 -39.36 -12.12 46.72
N CYS A 328 -38.70 -11.84 45.60
CA CYS A 328 -39.24 -12.10 44.28
C CYS A 328 -38.75 -13.48 43.84
N PHE A 329 -39.66 -14.44 43.69
CA PHE A 329 -39.37 -15.63 42.90
C PHE A 329 -39.42 -15.21 41.44
N ASN A 330 -38.28 -14.76 40.91
CA ASN A 330 -38.18 -14.50 39.49
C ASN A 330 -37.97 -15.82 38.77
N GLU A 331 -38.80 -16.10 37.77
CA GLU A 331 -38.53 -17.13 36.76
C GLU A 331 -37.15 -16.92 36.11
N LEU A 332 -36.67 -15.66 36.09
CA LEU A 332 -35.31 -15.26 35.69
C LEU A 332 -34.20 -15.72 36.64
N ASP A 333 -34.51 -16.10 37.88
CA ASP A 333 -33.56 -16.66 38.86
C ASP A 333 -33.54 -18.19 38.88
N SER A 334 -34.35 -18.86 38.05
CA SER A 334 -34.31 -20.31 37.85
C SER A 334 -32.99 -20.78 37.20
N ARG A 335 -32.53 -22.01 37.48
CA ARG A 335 -31.33 -22.54 36.82
C ARG A 335 -31.57 -22.60 35.31
N ILE A 336 -30.64 -22.02 34.54
CA ILE A 336 -30.69 -22.08 33.07
C ILE A 336 -30.69 -23.55 32.68
N SER A 337 -31.71 -23.94 31.93
CA SER A 337 -31.90 -25.32 31.52
C SER A 337 -31.18 -25.59 30.20
N GLU A 338 -30.79 -26.85 29.99
CA GLU A 338 -30.19 -27.29 28.74
C GLU A 338 -31.14 -27.09 27.54
N THR A 339 -32.45 -27.20 27.77
CA THR A 339 -33.50 -26.97 26.78
C THR A 339 -33.59 -25.50 26.38
N GLU A 340 -33.42 -24.57 27.31
CA GLU A 340 -33.40 -23.13 27.04
C GLU A 340 -32.20 -22.74 26.18
N ILE A 341 -31.02 -23.27 26.49
CA ILE A 341 -29.81 -23.07 25.69
C ILE A 341 -30.00 -23.64 24.28
N SER A 342 -30.53 -24.86 24.16
CA SER A 342 -30.78 -25.51 22.86
C SER A 342 -31.80 -24.74 22.01
N THR A 343 -32.84 -24.20 22.65
CA THR A 343 -33.87 -23.39 21.98
C THR A 343 -33.28 -22.07 21.49
N ALA A 344 -32.48 -21.39 22.31
CA ALA A 344 -31.79 -20.16 21.90
C ALA A 344 -30.86 -20.41 20.71
N LEU A 345 -30.06 -21.49 20.74
CA LEU A 345 -29.13 -21.85 19.67
C LEU A 345 -29.83 -22.16 18.34
N SER A 346 -30.96 -22.87 18.38
CA SER A 346 -31.74 -23.20 17.16
C SER A 346 -32.39 -21.97 16.52
N SER A 347 -32.62 -20.90 17.28
CA SER A 347 -33.20 -19.65 16.77
C SER A 347 -32.18 -18.73 16.06
N LEU A 348 -30.88 -19.02 16.18
CA LEU A 348 -29.81 -18.20 15.61
C LEU A 348 -29.76 -18.33 14.08
N LYS A 349 -29.95 -17.21 13.40
CA LYS A 349 -29.83 -17.12 11.93
C LYS A 349 -28.39 -16.82 11.52
N ILE A 350 -27.81 -17.72 10.73
CA ILE A 350 -26.47 -17.57 10.15
C ILE A 350 -26.48 -16.37 9.17
N ASN A 351 -25.37 -15.61 9.11
CA ASN A 351 -25.16 -14.46 8.22
C ASN A 351 -26.06 -13.22 8.45
N LYS A 352 -26.67 -13.07 9.62
CA LYS A 352 -27.22 -11.77 10.01
C LYS A 352 -26.09 -10.78 10.30
N ALA A 353 -26.32 -9.52 9.91
CA ALA A 353 -25.45 -8.42 10.34
C ALA A 353 -25.39 -8.37 11.87
N ALA A 354 -24.25 -7.94 12.39
CA ALA A 354 -24.11 -7.68 13.81
C ALA A 354 -25.18 -6.67 14.28
N GLY A 355 -25.63 -6.82 15.52
CA GLY A 355 -26.54 -5.85 16.14
C GLY A 355 -25.89 -4.46 16.23
N LEU A 356 -26.65 -3.47 16.70
CA LEU A 356 -26.10 -2.12 17.00
C LEU A 356 -25.00 -2.16 18.07
N ASP A 357 -24.94 -3.25 18.83
CA ASP A 357 -23.90 -3.60 19.78
C ASP A 357 -22.62 -4.17 19.13
N ASN A 358 -22.57 -4.30 17.81
CA ASN A 358 -21.49 -4.91 17.02
C ASN A 358 -21.22 -6.39 17.34
N ILE A 359 -22.12 -7.09 18.02
CA ILE A 359 -21.98 -8.52 18.27
C ILE A 359 -22.64 -9.32 17.14
N SER A 360 -21.88 -10.26 16.58
CA SER A 360 -22.35 -11.14 15.52
C SER A 360 -23.38 -12.12 16.06
N ASN A 361 -24.36 -12.48 15.23
CA ASN A 361 -25.45 -13.40 15.58
C ASN A 361 -25.00 -14.86 15.80
N THR A 362 -23.68 -15.10 15.91
CA THR A 362 -23.03 -16.37 16.27
C THR A 362 -22.66 -16.43 17.75
N ASN A 363 -22.87 -15.34 18.50
CA ASN A 363 -22.54 -15.26 19.92
C ASN A 363 -23.85 -15.16 20.71
N ALA A 364 -24.05 -16.05 21.69
CA ALA A 364 -25.21 -16.03 22.57
C ALA A 364 -24.83 -15.34 23.89
N TYR A 365 -25.71 -14.48 24.40
CA TYR A 365 -25.56 -13.93 25.74
C TYR A 365 -26.22 -14.86 26.76
N CYS A 366 -25.49 -15.17 27.80
CA CYS A 366 -26.05 -15.69 29.04
C CYS A 366 -25.95 -14.56 30.07
N TYR A 367 -27.06 -13.86 30.34
CA TYR A 367 -27.10 -12.88 31.41
C TYR A 367 -27.57 -13.57 32.68
N LYS A 368 -26.70 -13.69 33.69
CA LYS A 368 -27.17 -13.91 35.06
C LYS A 368 -26.30 -13.28 36.14
N CYS A 369 -27.02 -12.53 36.98
CA CYS A 369 -26.73 -11.93 38.28
C CYS A 369 -25.89 -10.64 38.38
N ARG A 370 -26.59 -9.58 38.83
CA ARG A 370 -26.03 -8.49 39.64
C ARG A 370 -25.71 -9.04 41.02
N HIS A 371 -24.44 -9.26 41.30
CA HIS A 371 -23.85 -8.93 42.58
C HIS A 371 -22.40 -8.54 42.30
N HIS A 372 -22.12 -7.25 42.49
CA HIS A 372 -20.90 -6.53 42.14
C HIS A 372 -20.73 -6.27 40.63
N GLY A 373 -20.32 -5.03 40.32
CA GLY A 373 -20.35 -4.45 38.99
C GLY A 373 -19.59 -5.26 37.94
N HIS A 374 -20.10 -5.17 36.71
CA HIS A 374 -19.48 -5.54 35.45
C HIS A 374 -18.86 -6.95 35.36
N PHE A 375 -19.54 -7.89 34.68
CA PHE A 375 -18.92 -8.77 33.69
C PHE A 375 -19.99 -9.58 32.95
N ALA A 376 -20.23 -9.29 31.66
CA ALA A 376 -20.91 -10.22 30.77
C ALA A 376 -19.86 -11.22 30.27
N ARG A 377 -20.02 -12.52 30.56
CA ARG A 377 -19.15 -13.56 29.98
C ARG A 377 -19.71 -14.00 28.64
N MET A 378 -18.86 -13.95 27.61
CA MET A 378 -19.20 -14.28 26.23
C MET A 378 -18.99 -15.79 26.00
N CYS A 379 -20.03 -16.52 25.66
CA CYS A 379 -19.93 -17.92 25.24
C CYS A 379 -20.21 -18.03 23.73
N SER A 380 -19.23 -18.53 22.97
CA SER A 380 -19.34 -18.75 21.53
C SER A 380 -19.83 -20.18 21.26
N PHE A 381 -20.94 -20.33 20.53
CA PHE A 381 -21.46 -21.64 20.11
C PHE A 381 -21.88 -21.59 18.63
N HIS A 382 -21.54 -22.63 17.85
CA HIS A 382 -21.86 -22.73 16.43
C HIS A 382 -23.06 -23.66 16.19
N ALA A 383 -24.14 -23.12 15.60
CA ALA A 383 -25.30 -23.89 15.14
C ALA A 383 -25.12 -24.35 13.68
N LYS A 384 -25.54 -25.59 13.37
CA LYS A 384 -25.52 -26.19 12.03
C LYS A 384 -26.60 -25.60 11.11
N SER A 385 -26.27 -25.59 9.82
CA SER A 385 -26.99 -25.05 8.66
C SER A 385 -28.47 -25.43 8.55
N CYS A 386 -29.34 -24.42 8.40
CA CYS A 386 -30.66 -24.51 7.75
C CYS A 386 -30.90 -23.29 6.83
N GLU A 387 -31.70 -23.50 5.78
CA GLU A 387 -31.79 -22.75 4.52
C GLU A 387 -32.04 -21.23 4.58
N ASN A 388 -31.56 -20.55 3.52
CA ASN A 388 -31.54 -19.09 3.32
C ASN A 388 -32.94 -18.43 3.29
N PRO A 389 -33.18 -17.32 4.04
CA PRO A 389 -34.32 -16.45 3.79
C PRO A 389 -34.03 -15.45 2.65
N LYS A 390 -35.05 -15.21 1.80
CA LYS A 390 -35.02 -14.27 0.68
C LYS A 390 -34.66 -12.84 1.12
N PRO A 391 -33.90 -12.07 0.31
CA PRO A 391 -33.48 -10.71 0.67
C PRO A 391 -34.64 -9.71 0.59
N LYS A 392 -34.73 -8.82 1.60
CA LYS A 392 -35.65 -7.67 1.59
C LYS A 392 -35.24 -6.68 0.49
N LYS A 393 -36.16 -6.37 -0.42
CA LYS A 393 -36.01 -5.35 -1.48
C LYS A 393 -35.88 -3.96 -0.84
N LYS A 394 -34.76 -3.27 -1.09
CA LYS A 394 -34.64 -1.82 -0.82
C LYS A 394 -35.47 -1.04 -1.87
N SER A 395 -35.92 0.16 -1.51
CA SER A 395 -36.76 1.00 -2.37
C SER A 395 -36.04 1.38 -3.68
N LYS A 396 -36.76 1.32 -4.81
CA LYS A 396 -36.25 1.61 -6.16
C LYS A 396 -35.53 2.98 -6.25
N SER A 397 -35.96 3.97 -5.46
CA SER A 397 -35.37 5.32 -5.45
C SER A 397 -33.97 5.43 -4.84
N LYS A 398 -33.57 4.49 -3.97
CA LYS A 398 -32.21 4.45 -3.41
C LYS A 398 -31.23 3.85 -4.44
N ILE A 399 -31.68 2.81 -5.12
CA ILE A 399 -30.89 2.09 -6.13
C ILE A 399 -30.58 3.01 -7.33
N GLN A 400 -31.57 3.75 -7.82
CA GLN A 400 -31.37 4.67 -8.94
C GLN A 400 -30.37 5.81 -8.62
N ARG A 401 -30.41 6.32 -7.38
CA ARG A 401 -29.44 7.32 -6.89
C ARG A 401 -28.02 6.75 -6.77
N ASP A 402 -27.89 5.52 -6.29
CA ASP A 402 -26.59 4.86 -6.19
C ASP A 402 -26.00 4.54 -7.57
N HIS A 403 -26.84 4.16 -8.54
CA HIS A 403 -26.44 3.94 -9.94
C HIS A 403 -25.89 5.22 -10.60
N GLU A 404 -26.59 6.35 -10.45
CA GLU A 404 -26.17 7.66 -10.95
C GLU A 404 -24.84 8.11 -10.32
N ARG A 405 -24.70 7.91 -8.99
CA ARG A 405 -23.49 8.24 -8.23
C ARG A 405 -22.29 7.41 -8.70
N MET A 406 -22.50 6.13 -9.00
CA MET A 406 -21.45 5.24 -9.47
C MET A 406 -21.01 5.53 -10.90
N ARG A 407 -21.94 5.88 -11.81
CA ARG A 407 -21.60 6.40 -13.15
C ARG A 407 -20.67 7.61 -13.05
N LYS A 408 -21.02 8.58 -12.20
CA LYS A 408 -20.19 9.78 -11.95
C LYS A 408 -18.83 9.46 -11.33
N LEU A 409 -18.73 8.47 -10.43
CA LEU A 409 -17.45 8.01 -9.85
C LEU A 409 -16.54 7.35 -10.89
N ILE A 410 -17.11 6.53 -11.77
CA ILE A 410 -16.39 5.89 -12.88
C ILE A 410 -15.89 6.93 -13.88
N GLU A 411 -16.70 7.96 -14.18
CA GLU A 411 -16.31 9.10 -15.00
C GLU A 411 -15.23 9.95 -14.33
N LYS A 412 -15.30 10.20 -13.02
CA LYS A 412 -14.29 10.98 -12.29
C LYS A 412 -12.92 10.27 -12.25
N LYS A 413 -12.89 8.94 -12.11
CA LYS A 413 -11.64 8.13 -12.21
C LYS A 413 -11.00 8.19 -13.60
N GLN A 414 -11.74 8.57 -14.64
CA GLN A 414 -11.19 8.83 -15.97
C GLN A 414 -10.21 10.01 -15.94
N MET A 415 -10.53 11.10 -15.23
CA MET A 415 -9.66 12.28 -15.21
C MET A 415 -8.38 12.06 -14.39
N SER A 416 -8.44 11.27 -13.32
CA SER A 416 -7.27 11.01 -12.46
C SER A 416 -6.26 10.00 -13.04
N GLN A 417 -6.67 9.13 -13.97
CA GLN A 417 -5.77 8.16 -14.61
C GLN A 417 -5.11 8.67 -15.90
N PHE A 418 -5.44 9.89 -16.35
CA PHE A 418 -4.88 10.51 -17.54
C PHE A 418 -4.36 11.94 -17.27
N PRO A 419 -3.19 12.12 -16.61
CA PRO A 419 -2.58 13.44 -16.48
C PRO A 419 -1.83 13.90 -17.75
N PHE A 420 -1.94 13.19 -18.87
CA PHE A 420 -1.22 13.54 -20.11
C PHE A 420 -2.02 14.56 -20.92
N GLN A 421 -1.49 15.78 -21.00
CA GLN A 421 -1.99 16.86 -21.84
C GLN A 421 -2.15 16.41 -23.31
N GLU A 422 -3.24 16.87 -23.91
CA GLU A 422 -3.54 16.74 -25.33
C GLU A 422 -2.50 17.53 -26.15
N LEU A 423 -1.61 16.81 -26.85
CA LEU A 423 -0.98 17.38 -28.04
C LEU A 423 -1.94 17.16 -29.19
N GLY A 424 -2.52 18.26 -29.66
CA GLY A 424 -3.51 18.30 -30.72
C GLY A 424 -2.99 17.65 -32.00
N ASP A 425 -3.81 16.74 -32.55
CA ASP A 425 -3.66 16.25 -33.91
C ASP A 425 -3.98 17.41 -34.88
N LYS A 426 -2.97 18.18 -35.29
CA LYS A 426 -3.03 18.93 -36.55
C LYS A 426 -1.72 18.78 -37.32
N GLU A 427 -1.89 18.17 -38.50
CA GLU A 427 -1.02 18.21 -39.68
C GLU A 427 0.40 17.64 -39.56
N LEU A 428 0.54 16.38 -40.01
CA LEU A 428 1.68 15.92 -40.80
C LEU A 428 1.22 14.73 -41.63
N SER A 429 0.50 15.05 -42.70
CA SER A 429 0.23 14.13 -43.80
C SER A 429 1.44 14.08 -44.74
N VAL A 430 1.59 12.93 -45.38
CA VAL A 430 2.50 12.62 -46.50
C VAL A 430 3.96 12.33 -46.14
N PHE A 431 4.26 11.05 -45.88
CA PHE A 431 5.45 10.41 -46.46
C PHE A 431 5.05 9.01 -46.93
N THR A 432 4.97 8.84 -48.25
CA THR A 432 4.73 7.56 -48.91
C THR A 432 5.95 6.67 -48.77
N CYS A 433 5.73 5.46 -48.27
CA CYS A 433 6.74 4.43 -48.09
C CYS A 433 6.82 3.56 -49.34
N SER A 434 7.93 3.63 -50.06
CA SER A 434 8.47 2.46 -50.77
C SER A 434 9.99 2.57 -50.84
N LYS A 435 10.68 1.45 -50.57
CA LYS A 435 12.15 1.21 -50.60
C LYS A 435 13.01 1.44 -49.34
N GLN A 436 12.56 2.10 -48.27
CA GLN A 436 13.39 2.30 -47.05
C GLN A 436 13.37 1.13 -46.04
N ASP A 437 12.46 0.16 -46.19
CA ASP A 437 12.24 -0.90 -45.19
C ASP A 437 13.29 -2.04 -45.25
N GLU A 438 13.99 -2.21 -46.37
CA GLU A 438 15.11 -3.18 -46.48
C GLU A 438 16.43 -2.65 -45.93
N SER A 439 16.71 -1.35 -46.13
CA SER A 439 17.90 -0.70 -45.58
C SER A 439 17.88 -0.71 -44.05
N ALA A 440 16.72 -0.43 -43.45
CA ALA A 440 16.53 -0.50 -42.00
C ALA A 440 16.70 -1.93 -41.45
N LYS A 441 16.23 -2.97 -42.17
CA LYS A 441 16.44 -4.37 -41.78
C LYS A 441 17.91 -4.81 -41.89
N GLN A 442 18.62 -4.40 -42.93
CA GLN A 442 20.06 -4.65 -43.05
C GLN A 442 20.86 -3.92 -41.98
N HIS A 443 20.50 -2.68 -41.63
CA HIS A 443 21.17 -1.92 -40.58
C HIS A 443 20.92 -2.52 -39.19
N ILE A 444 19.69 -2.98 -38.92
CA ILE A 444 19.35 -3.71 -37.68
C ILE A 444 20.11 -5.04 -37.59
N ASN A 445 20.28 -5.77 -38.70
CA ASN A 445 21.07 -7.01 -38.71
C ASN A 445 22.57 -6.75 -38.51
N LYS A 446 23.13 -5.69 -39.13
CA LYS A 446 24.52 -5.24 -38.86
C LYS A 446 24.72 -4.84 -37.40
N LEU A 447 23.77 -4.12 -36.81
CA LEU A 447 23.78 -3.76 -35.39
C LEU A 447 23.66 -5.00 -34.48
N LYS A 448 22.86 -6.01 -34.83
CA LYS A 448 22.76 -7.27 -34.07
C LYS A 448 24.07 -8.09 -34.10
N VAL A 449 24.77 -8.12 -35.23
CA VAL A 449 26.07 -8.79 -35.37
C VAL A 449 27.16 -8.04 -34.59
N SER A 450 27.20 -6.71 -34.70
CA SER A 450 28.11 -5.87 -33.94
C SER A 450 27.87 -5.97 -32.43
N ASN A 451 26.61 -6.02 -31.99
CA ASN A 451 26.26 -6.19 -30.58
C ASN A 451 26.57 -7.61 -30.05
N ARG A 452 26.55 -8.65 -30.90
CA ARG A 452 27.04 -10.00 -30.53
C ARG A 452 28.56 -10.02 -30.35
N ASN A 453 29.31 -9.34 -31.22
CA ASN A 453 30.77 -9.25 -31.10
C ASN A 453 31.17 -8.40 -29.89
N PHE A 454 30.45 -7.31 -29.63
CA PHE A 454 30.63 -6.48 -28.43
C PHE A 454 30.26 -7.21 -27.13
N ILE A 455 29.24 -8.07 -27.13
CA ILE A 455 28.93 -8.94 -25.97
C ILE A 455 30.04 -9.98 -25.74
N LYS A 456 30.69 -10.48 -26.81
CA LYS A 456 31.87 -11.35 -26.68
C LYS A 456 33.08 -10.59 -26.13
N GLU A 457 33.33 -9.36 -26.58
CA GLU A 457 34.39 -8.50 -26.00
C GLU A 457 34.11 -8.14 -24.54
N ILE A 458 32.86 -7.81 -24.17
CA ILE A 458 32.48 -7.59 -22.77
C ILE A 458 32.64 -8.86 -21.92
N ALA A 459 32.39 -10.04 -22.47
CA ALA A 459 32.61 -11.30 -21.76
C ALA A 459 34.11 -11.57 -21.52
N VAL A 460 34.97 -11.23 -22.49
CA VAL A 460 36.44 -11.29 -22.34
C VAL A 460 36.91 -10.26 -21.30
N LEU A 461 36.46 -9.00 -21.39
CA LEU A 461 36.79 -7.94 -20.42
C LEU A 461 36.28 -8.23 -19.00
N LYS A 462 35.14 -8.93 -18.86
CA LYS A 462 34.65 -9.39 -17.55
C LYS A 462 35.49 -10.53 -16.97
N CYS A 463 36.03 -11.41 -17.82
CA CYS A 463 36.94 -12.47 -17.41
C CYS A 463 38.32 -11.92 -17.00
N GLU A 464 38.77 -10.84 -17.65
CA GLU A 464 39.99 -10.11 -17.28
C GLU A 464 39.79 -9.28 -15.99
N ASN A 465 38.65 -8.62 -15.82
CA ASN A 465 38.34 -7.89 -14.59
C ASN A 465 38.15 -8.81 -13.37
N SER A 466 37.64 -10.04 -13.54
CA SER A 466 37.58 -11.00 -12.43
C SER A 466 38.96 -11.47 -11.98
N LYS A 467 39.96 -11.48 -12.88
CA LYS A 467 41.36 -11.75 -12.53
C LYS A 467 41.98 -10.58 -11.76
N LEU A 468 41.67 -9.34 -12.16
CA LEU A 468 42.06 -8.11 -11.44
C LEU A 468 41.43 -8.01 -10.04
N ASP A 469 40.15 -8.35 -9.88
CA ASP A 469 39.47 -8.36 -8.57
C ASP A 469 40.06 -9.40 -7.61
N THR A 470 40.64 -10.48 -8.13
CA THR A 470 41.31 -11.51 -7.32
C THR A 470 42.66 -10.97 -6.82
N VAL A 471 43.42 -10.28 -7.69
CA VAL A 471 44.69 -9.61 -7.33
C VAL A 471 44.49 -8.44 -6.37
N VAL A 472 43.39 -7.69 -6.48
CA VAL A 472 43.05 -6.61 -5.54
C VAL A 472 42.65 -7.16 -4.17
N LYS A 473 41.94 -8.29 -4.11
CA LYS A 473 41.59 -8.95 -2.84
C LYS A 473 42.79 -9.56 -2.13
N GLU A 474 43.76 -10.12 -2.85
CA GLU A 474 45.02 -10.60 -2.27
C GLU A 474 45.88 -9.45 -1.73
N ASN A 475 45.92 -8.30 -2.42
CA ASN A 475 46.63 -7.10 -1.96
C ASN A 475 45.96 -6.40 -0.75
N VAL A 476 44.64 -6.53 -0.59
CA VAL A 476 43.91 -6.01 0.59
C VAL A 476 44.08 -6.93 1.80
N MET A 477 44.24 -8.25 1.60
CA MET A 477 44.59 -9.20 2.67
C MET A 477 46.03 -8.97 3.17
N LEU A 478 46.99 -8.75 2.28
CA LEU A 478 48.40 -8.52 2.65
C LEU A 478 48.66 -7.17 3.34
N ARG A 479 47.73 -6.22 3.28
CA ARG A 479 47.81 -4.93 4.01
C ARG A 479 47.17 -4.95 5.39
N ASN A 480 46.46 -6.02 5.74
CA ASN A 480 45.79 -6.20 7.03
C ASN A 480 46.45 -7.29 7.90
N CYS A 481 47.67 -7.73 7.54
CA CYS A 481 48.56 -8.54 8.39
C CYS A 481 49.71 -7.68 8.90
#